data_AF-A0A5J4PCT1-F1
#
_entry.id   AF-A0A5J4PCT1-F1
#
_cell.length_a   1.000
_cell.length_b   1.000
_cell.length_c   1.000
_cell.angle_alpha   90.00
_cell.angle_beta   90.00
_cell.angle_gamma   90.00
#
_symmetry.space_group_name_H-M   'P 1'
#
loop_
_entity.id
_entity.type
_entity.pdbx_description
1 polymer ?
#
loop_
_entity_poly.entity_id
_entity_poly.type
_entity_poly.pdbx_seq_one_letter_code
_entity_poly.pdbx_strand_id
1 'polypeptide(L)'
;LMSVSTFYSQFRHVPLGKHLIKVCTGTACHVKGASNVYDAFIRQLEIGEGGTTTKDKSFSVEKIACLGCCTLAPVVQIDEKIYGHVMPGRVNEAIADFLELQQSKEKEETKQSQQQIAGEVRLGMGSCCMASGSADIYHELKTASSQLGIEITIKPVGCVGVCNKVPLIDVVRSDGSIVRYPNVKAIEIKEILHHHFKPAGYLKRIKNTVLGHIDTFHTDI
;
A
#
# COMPACT_ATOMS: atom_id res chain seq x y z
N LEU A 1 -5.65 29.87 18.77
CA LEU A 1 -5.79 28.51 18.18
C LEU A 1 -7.13 28.32 17.45
N MET A 2 -8.29 28.68 18.01
CA MET A 2 -9.58 28.55 17.30
C MET A 2 -9.68 29.35 15.98
N SER A 3 -9.13 30.58 15.92
CA SER A 3 -9.17 31.40 14.70
C SER A 3 -8.47 30.78 13.49
N VAL A 4 -7.45 29.94 13.70
CA VAL A 4 -6.73 29.24 12.62
C VAL A 4 -7.52 28.01 12.19
N SER A 5 -8.13 27.31 13.15
CA SER A 5 -8.97 26.15 12.89
C SER A 5 -10.22 26.50 12.08
N THR A 6 -10.85 27.65 12.32
CA THR A 6 -12.05 28.05 11.56
C THR A 6 -11.72 28.63 10.19
N PHE A 7 -10.48 29.03 9.95
CA PHE A 7 -10.06 29.68 8.71
C PHE A 7 -9.79 28.68 7.57
N TYR A 8 -9.21 27.52 7.89
CA TYR A 8 -8.98 26.48 6.89
C TYR A 8 -10.11 25.47 6.87
N SER A 9 -10.74 25.29 5.71
CA SER A 9 -11.76 24.26 5.45
C SER A 9 -11.27 22.81 5.67
N GLN A 10 -9.95 22.62 5.84
CA GLN A 10 -9.34 21.34 6.17
C GLN A 10 -9.57 20.94 7.63
N PHE A 11 -9.74 21.90 8.54
CA PHE A 11 -10.07 21.62 9.93
C PHE A 11 -11.58 21.41 10.07
N ARG A 12 -11.94 20.27 10.62
CA ARG A 12 -13.33 19.81 10.69
C ARG A 12 -13.84 19.89 12.12
N HIS A 13 -15.05 20.42 12.26
CA HIS A 13 -15.72 20.57 13.54
C HIS A 13 -16.84 19.53 13.75
N VAL A 14 -17.13 18.72 12.73
CA VAL A 14 -18.16 17.66 12.73
C VAL A 14 -17.50 16.34 12.37
N PRO A 15 -17.82 15.22 13.07
CA PRO A 15 -17.28 13.92 12.74
C PRO A 15 -17.79 13.45 11.37
N LEU A 16 -16.86 13.04 10.51
CA LEU A 16 -17.21 12.43 9.23
C LEU A 16 -17.47 10.95 9.37
N GLY A 17 -18.14 10.40 8.35
CA GLY A 17 -18.19 8.98 8.12
C GLY A 17 -16.82 8.40 7.71
N LYS A 18 -16.76 7.08 7.62
CA LYS A 18 -15.55 6.33 7.25
C LYS A 18 -14.96 6.77 5.89
N HIS A 19 -15.84 7.11 4.94
CA HIS A 19 -15.47 7.52 3.59
C HIS A 19 -16.03 8.89 3.27
N LEU A 20 -15.26 9.68 2.54
CA LEU A 20 -15.62 11.04 2.17
C LEU A 20 -15.79 11.19 0.66
N ILE A 21 -16.96 11.69 0.27
CA ILE A 21 -17.34 12.00 -1.09
C ILE A 21 -17.29 13.53 -1.28
N LYS A 22 -16.42 14.00 -2.15
CA LYS A 22 -16.27 15.41 -2.53
C LYS A 22 -16.86 15.61 -3.92
N VAL A 23 -17.95 16.37 -4.00
CA VAL A 23 -18.58 16.73 -5.28
C VAL A 23 -18.06 18.09 -5.72
N CYS A 24 -17.44 18.16 -6.90
CA CYS A 24 -16.93 19.41 -7.44
C CYS A 24 -18.09 20.32 -7.87
N THR A 25 -18.18 21.51 -7.26
CA THR A 25 -19.16 22.55 -7.61
C THR A 25 -18.49 23.76 -8.27
N GLY A 26 -17.30 23.58 -8.84
CA GLY A 26 -16.61 24.62 -9.60
C GLY A 26 -17.35 24.98 -10.89
N THR A 27 -16.98 26.10 -11.50
CA THR A 27 -17.70 26.67 -12.67
C THR A 27 -17.97 25.65 -13.77
N ALA A 28 -16.97 24.88 -14.20
CA ALA A 28 -17.11 23.85 -15.24
C ALA A 28 -18.04 22.70 -14.84
N CYS A 29 -18.06 22.31 -13.57
CA CYS A 29 -18.95 21.26 -13.06
C CYS A 29 -20.36 21.79 -12.81
N HIS A 30 -20.48 23.05 -12.37
CA HIS A 30 -21.75 23.72 -12.14
C HIS A 30 -22.56 23.83 -13.44
N VAL A 31 -21.96 24.30 -14.54
CA VAL A 31 -22.64 24.40 -15.84
C VAL A 31 -23.06 23.04 -16.42
N LYS A 32 -22.38 21.96 -16.03
CA LYS A 32 -22.74 20.58 -16.39
C LYS A 32 -23.71 19.92 -15.39
N GLY A 33 -24.26 20.66 -14.44
CA GLY A 33 -25.29 20.17 -13.52
C GLY A 33 -24.76 19.41 -12.31
N ALA A 34 -23.57 19.74 -11.78
CA ALA A 34 -23.03 19.08 -10.59
C ALA A 34 -23.91 19.18 -9.34
N SER A 35 -24.80 20.18 -9.24
CA SER A 35 -25.80 20.24 -8.17
C SER A 35 -26.71 19.00 -8.17
N ASN A 36 -27.14 18.54 -9.35
CA ASN A 36 -27.97 17.36 -9.49
C ASN A 36 -27.21 16.08 -9.10
N VAL A 37 -25.90 16.06 -9.35
CA VAL A 37 -25.04 14.95 -8.93
C VAL A 37 -24.95 14.91 -7.40
N TYR A 38 -24.71 16.06 -6.75
CA TYR A 38 -24.72 16.15 -5.29
C TYR A 38 -26.04 15.67 -4.69
N ASP A 39 -27.18 16.14 -5.22
CA ASP A 39 -28.50 15.76 -4.72
C ASP A 39 -28.76 14.25 -4.93
N ALA A 40 -28.26 13.67 -6.02
CA ALA A 40 -28.34 12.23 -6.25
C ALA A 40 -27.51 11.44 -5.21
N PHE A 41 -26.32 11.90 -4.81
CA PHE A 41 -25.57 11.28 -3.71
C PHE A 41 -26.31 11.35 -2.37
N ILE A 42 -26.90 12.51 -2.05
CA ILE A 42 -27.68 12.68 -0.81
C ILE A 42 -28.88 11.72 -0.77
N ARG A 43 -29.62 11.62 -1.88
CA ARG A 43 -30.78 10.71 -2.00
C ARG A 43 -30.36 9.25 -1.91
N GLN A 44 -29.29 8.86 -2.62
CA GLN A 44 -28.84 7.48 -2.64
C GLN A 44 -28.32 7.00 -1.28
N LEU A 45 -27.65 7.87 -0.54
CA LEU A 45 -27.10 7.56 0.78
C LEU A 45 -28.09 7.83 1.92
N GLU A 46 -29.35 8.13 1.59
CA GLU A 46 -30.44 8.42 2.54
C GLU A 46 -30.04 9.46 3.60
N ILE A 47 -29.24 10.45 3.20
CA ILE A 47 -28.80 11.51 4.09
C ILE A 47 -29.98 12.46 4.29
N GLY A 48 -30.36 12.67 5.56
CA GLY A 48 -31.50 13.52 5.91
C GLY A 48 -31.32 14.97 5.46
N GLU A 49 -32.44 15.70 5.32
CA GLU A 49 -32.43 17.10 4.88
C GLU A 49 -31.49 17.96 5.76
N GLY A 50 -30.54 18.64 5.12
CA GLY A 50 -29.53 19.47 5.81
C GLY A 50 -28.34 18.70 6.40
N GLY A 51 -28.33 17.36 6.32
CA GLY A 51 -27.21 16.53 6.72
C GLY A 51 -26.16 16.36 5.62
N THR A 52 -24.92 16.05 6.03
CA THR A 52 -23.80 15.71 5.12
C THR A 52 -23.25 14.31 5.36
N THR A 53 -23.71 13.61 6.40
CA THR A 53 -23.18 12.29 6.80
C THR A 53 -24.32 11.30 6.96
N THR A 54 -24.13 10.07 6.47
CA THR A 54 -25.10 8.98 6.60
C THR A 54 -25.30 8.58 8.06
N LYS A 55 -26.50 8.10 8.43
CA LYS A 55 -26.81 7.63 9.80
C LYS A 55 -25.84 6.56 10.31
N ASP A 56 -25.41 5.68 9.42
CA ASP A 56 -24.46 4.59 9.72
C ASP A 56 -23.00 5.06 9.83
N LYS A 57 -22.73 6.36 9.64
CA LYS A 57 -21.39 6.95 9.62
C LYS A 57 -20.44 6.25 8.64
N SER A 58 -20.97 5.67 7.57
CA SER A 58 -20.20 5.04 6.50
C SER A 58 -19.68 6.06 5.51
N PHE A 59 -20.55 6.96 5.04
CA PHE A 59 -20.23 7.97 4.04
C PHE A 59 -20.52 9.39 4.54
N SER A 60 -19.78 10.35 4.02
CA SER A 60 -20.07 11.78 4.11
C SER A 60 -19.92 12.44 2.76
N VAL A 61 -20.82 13.35 2.42
CA VAL A 61 -20.85 14.06 1.14
C VAL A 61 -20.64 15.54 1.40
N GLU A 62 -19.61 16.12 0.79
CA GLU A 62 -19.31 17.55 0.86
C GLU A 62 -19.20 18.16 -0.55
N LYS A 63 -19.54 19.45 -0.66
CA LYS A 63 -19.31 20.24 -1.87
C LYS A 63 -17.93 20.86 -1.79
N ILE A 64 -17.14 20.73 -2.85
CA ILE A 64 -15.83 21.37 -2.96
C ILE A 64 -15.79 22.33 -4.14
N ALA A 65 -15.09 23.46 -3.96
CA ALA A 65 -15.04 24.52 -4.97
C ALA A 65 -14.41 24.06 -6.29
N CYS A 66 -13.32 23.29 -6.27
CA CYS A 66 -12.70 22.76 -7.49
C CYS A 66 -11.80 21.57 -7.19
N LEU A 67 -11.83 20.55 -8.06
CA LEU A 67 -10.89 19.41 -8.05
C LEU A 67 -9.79 19.54 -9.12
N GLY A 68 -9.80 20.59 -9.94
CA GLY A 68 -8.81 20.80 -11.01
C GLY A 68 -8.99 19.93 -12.26
N CYS A 69 -9.93 18.99 -12.26
CA CYS A 69 -10.17 18.06 -13.37
C CYS A 69 -11.30 18.52 -14.31
N CYS A 70 -11.28 19.79 -14.75
CA CYS A 70 -12.39 20.39 -15.51
C CYS A 70 -12.75 19.65 -16.81
N THR A 71 -11.78 18.98 -17.45
CA THR A 71 -11.99 18.15 -18.65
C THR A 71 -12.92 16.96 -18.41
N LEU A 72 -12.99 16.47 -17.17
CA LEU A 72 -13.79 15.32 -16.75
C LEU A 72 -15.11 15.73 -16.08
N ALA A 73 -15.49 17.01 -16.13
CA ALA A 73 -16.71 17.50 -15.48
C ALA A 73 -17.98 16.76 -15.97
N PRO A 74 -18.96 16.45 -15.09
CA PRO A 74 -18.94 16.60 -13.62
C PRO A 74 -18.00 15.62 -12.92
N VAL A 75 -17.23 16.11 -11.93
CA VAL A 75 -16.22 15.32 -11.20
C VAL A 75 -16.62 15.12 -9.74
N VAL A 76 -16.40 13.91 -9.25
CA VAL A 76 -16.56 13.52 -7.86
C VAL A 76 -15.31 12.78 -7.40
N GLN A 77 -14.89 13.00 -6.16
CA GLN A 77 -13.80 12.26 -5.55
C GLN A 77 -14.35 11.49 -4.34
N ILE A 78 -14.09 10.19 -4.27
CA ILE A 78 -14.39 9.36 -3.10
C ILE A 78 -13.05 8.96 -2.48
N ASP A 79 -12.77 9.47 -1.28
CA ASP A 79 -11.46 9.45 -0.63
C ASP A 79 -10.35 9.94 -1.57
N GLU A 80 -9.51 9.04 -2.08
CA GLU A 80 -8.40 9.36 -3.00
C GLU A 80 -8.74 9.07 -4.47
N LYS A 81 -9.88 8.43 -4.76
CA LYS A 81 -10.24 8.04 -6.13
C LYS A 81 -11.11 9.10 -6.80
N ILE A 82 -10.73 9.49 -8.01
CA ILE A 82 -11.45 10.48 -8.82
C ILE A 82 -12.35 9.78 -9.84
N TYR A 83 -13.60 10.22 -9.90
CA TYR A 83 -14.63 9.81 -10.83
C TYR A 83 -15.01 10.98 -11.72
N GLY A 84 -14.81 10.81 -13.02
CA GLY A 84 -15.17 11.78 -14.05
C GLY A 84 -16.49 11.43 -14.75
N HIS A 85 -17.08 12.41 -15.43
CA HIS A 85 -18.31 12.28 -16.21
C HIS A 85 -19.47 11.67 -15.41
N VAL A 86 -19.53 11.97 -14.11
CA VAL A 86 -20.53 11.40 -13.23
C VAL A 86 -21.89 11.99 -13.56
N MET A 87 -22.83 11.10 -13.89
CA MET A 87 -24.21 11.47 -14.17
C MET A 87 -25.08 11.21 -12.93
N PRO A 88 -26.12 12.03 -12.67
CA PRO A 88 -27.00 11.84 -11.51
C PRO A 88 -27.60 10.42 -11.42
N GLY A 89 -27.92 9.80 -12.56
CA GLY A 89 -28.45 8.43 -12.62
C GLY A 89 -27.42 7.31 -12.44
N ARG A 90 -26.11 7.63 -12.41
CA ARG A 90 -25.00 6.67 -12.30
C ARG A 90 -24.17 6.84 -11.04
N VAL A 91 -24.69 7.57 -10.06
CA VAL A 91 -24.03 7.74 -8.76
C VAL A 91 -23.81 6.39 -8.06
N ASN A 92 -24.75 5.46 -8.23
CA ASN A 92 -24.69 4.13 -7.62
C ASN A 92 -23.53 3.30 -8.16
N GLU A 93 -23.24 3.44 -9.46
CA GLU A 93 -22.10 2.76 -10.10
C GLU A 93 -20.79 3.23 -9.48
N ALA A 94 -20.64 4.54 -9.23
CA ALA A 94 -19.44 5.10 -8.61
C ALA A 94 -19.25 4.61 -7.16
N ILE A 95 -20.34 4.50 -6.38
CA ILE A 95 -20.29 4.00 -5.01
C ILE A 95 -19.98 2.50 -4.99
N ALA A 96 -20.62 1.71 -5.87
CA ALA A 96 -20.41 0.27 -5.94
C ALA A 96 -18.97 -0.07 -6.36
N ASP A 97 -18.45 0.58 -7.40
CA ASP A 97 -17.06 0.43 -7.84
C ASP A 97 -16.07 0.81 -6.72
N PHE A 98 -16.36 1.88 -5.97
CA PHE A 98 -15.53 2.24 -4.83
C PHE A 98 -15.50 1.14 -3.75
N LEU A 99 -16.66 0.60 -3.38
CA LEU A 99 -16.76 -0.44 -2.36
C LEU A 99 -16.05 -1.74 -2.78
N GLU A 100 -16.14 -2.12 -4.05
CA GLU A 100 -15.44 -3.29 -4.59
C GLU A 100 -13.90 -3.12 -4.52
N LEU A 101 -13.41 -1.91 -4.80
CA LEU A 101 -11.99 -1.59 -4.65
C LEU A 101 -11.53 -1.62 -3.19
N GLN A 102 -12.35 -1.18 -2.24
CA GLN A 102 -11.99 -1.26 -0.82
C GLN A 102 -11.86 -2.71 -0.36
N GLN A 103 -12.80 -3.59 -0.76
CA GLN A 103 -12.71 -5.01 -0.44
C GLN A 103 -11.46 -5.67 -1.04
N SER A 104 -11.06 -5.23 -2.24
CA SER A 104 -9.85 -5.72 -2.91
C SER A 104 -8.59 -5.29 -2.15
N LYS A 105 -8.52 -4.02 -1.73
CA LYS A 105 -7.43 -3.51 -0.89
C LYS A 105 -7.34 -4.20 0.46
N GLU A 106 -8.47 -4.36 1.17
CA GLU A 106 -8.50 -5.05 2.46
C GLU A 106 -8.06 -6.52 2.33
N LYS A 107 -8.42 -7.20 1.24
CA LYS A 107 -7.95 -8.56 0.95
C LYS A 107 -6.45 -8.60 0.65
N GLU A 108 -5.90 -7.60 -0.04
CA GLU A 108 -4.46 -7.49 -0.29
C GLU A 108 -3.67 -7.20 0.99
N GLU A 109 -4.14 -6.26 1.82
CA GLU A 109 -3.54 -5.91 3.11
C GLU A 109 -3.66 -7.06 4.12
N THR A 110 -4.78 -7.76 4.15
CA THR A 110 -4.98 -8.94 5.01
C THR A 110 -4.12 -10.11 4.56
N LYS A 111 -3.94 -10.33 3.24
CA LYS A 111 -2.98 -11.31 2.71
C LYS A 111 -1.55 -10.95 3.08
N GLN A 112 -1.16 -9.67 3.00
CA GLN A 112 0.17 -9.21 3.43
C GLN A 112 0.38 -9.32 4.95
N SER A 113 -0.67 -9.15 5.75
CA SER A 113 -0.61 -9.26 7.21
C SER A 113 -0.65 -10.71 7.71
N GLN A 114 -1.20 -11.64 6.93
CA GLN A 114 -1.26 -13.08 7.25
C GLN A 114 -0.14 -13.90 6.61
N GLN A 115 0.46 -13.43 5.50
CA GLN A 115 1.73 -13.94 5.05
C GLN A 115 2.81 -13.43 5.99
N GLN A 116 3.33 -14.33 6.82
CA GLN A 116 4.50 -14.09 7.64
C GLN A 116 5.74 -13.94 6.74
N ILE A 117 5.81 -12.84 5.98
CA ILE A 117 6.96 -12.46 5.18
C ILE A 117 8.12 -12.29 6.17
N ALA A 118 9.20 -13.06 6.01
CA ALA A 118 10.34 -13.01 6.91
C ALA A 118 10.99 -11.60 6.92
N GLY A 119 10.86 -10.88 5.81
CA GLY A 119 10.92 -9.42 5.73
C GLY A 119 11.04 -8.88 4.31
N GLU A 120 11.30 -7.58 4.19
CA GLU A 120 11.34 -6.87 2.91
C GLU A 120 12.77 -6.42 2.59
N VAL A 121 13.17 -6.57 1.32
CA VAL A 121 14.47 -6.12 0.81
C VAL A 121 14.23 -5.12 -0.31
N ARG A 122 14.68 -3.88 -0.13
CA ARG A 122 14.60 -2.81 -1.13
C ARG A 122 15.93 -2.71 -1.87
N LEU A 123 15.87 -2.74 -3.19
CA LEU A 123 17.05 -2.65 -4.06
C LEU A 123 16.94 -1.43 -4.98
N GLY A 124 17.95 -0.55 -4.94
CA GLY A 124 18.02 0.57 -5.87
C GLY A 124 18.19 0.08 -7.31
N MET A 125 17.27 0.48 -8.20
CA MET A 125 17.28 0.12 -9.62
C MET A 125 17.29 1.37 -10.54
N GLY A 126 17.74 2.51 -10.02
CA GLY A 126 18.01 3.70 -10.83
C GLY A 126 19.17 3.49 -11.82
N SER A 127 19.37 4.45 -12.73
CA SER A 127 20.38 4.37 -13.81
C SER A 127 21.79 4.04 -13.32
N CYS A 128 22.29 4.74 -12.29
CA CYS A 128 23.61 4.46 -11.71
C CYS A 128 23.68 3.09 -11.02
N CYS A 129 22.59 2.64 -10.39
CA CYS A 129 22.55 1.34 -9.73
C CYS A 129 22.62 0.20 -10.75
N MET A 130 21.88 0.34 -11.86
CA MET A 130 21.92 -0.62 -12.96
C MET A 130 23.31 -0.68 -13.61
N ALA A 131 23.95 0.48 -13.82
CA ALA A 131 25.32 0.55 -14.33
C ALA A 131 26.34 -0.15 -13.40
N SER A 132 26.11 -0.14 -12.09
CA SER A 132 26.95 -0.83 -11.10
C SER A 132 26.59 -2.30 -10.86
N GLY A 133 25.67 -2.88 -11.65
CA GLY A 133 25.35 -4.32 -11.56
C GLY A 133 24.19 -4.68 -10.62
N SER A 134 23.27 -3.76 -10.34
CA SER A 134 22.10 -4.07 -9.50
C SER A 134 21.17 -5.13 -10.12
N ALA A 135 21.22 -5.33 -11.44
CA ALA A 135 20.51 -6.42 -12.11
C ALA A 135 20.94 -7.80 -11.60
N ASP A 136 22.25 -8.01 -11.45
CA ASP A 136 22.83 -9.27 -10.99
C ASP A 136 22.45 -9.53 -9.54
N ILE A 137 22.46 -8.49 -8.71
CA ILE A 137 22.03 -8.54 -7.31
C ILE A 137 20.55 -8.90 -7.19
N TYR A 138 19.70 -8.34 -8.05
CA TYR A 138 18.27 -8.68 -8.08
C TYR A 138 18.03 -10.15 -8.40
N HIS A 139 18.76 -10.69 -9.39
CA HIS A 139 18.70 -12.11 -9.75
C HIS A 139 19.21 -13.00 -8.62
N GLU A 140 20.32 -12.63 -7.99
CA GLU A 140 20.90 -13.38 -6.87
C GLU A 140 19.99 -13.35 -5.64
N LEU A 141 19.33 -12.22 -5.33
CA LEU A 141 18.34 -12.12 -4.24
C LEU A 141 17.19 -13.12 -4.44
N LYS A 142 16.65 -13.23 -5.67
CA LYS A 142 15.59 -14.21 -5.98
C LYS A 142 16.08 -15.65 -5.83
N THR A 143 17.28 -15.91 -6.33
CA THR A 143 17.90 -17.25 -6.30
C THR A 143 18.20 -17.67 -4.87
N ALA A 144 18.84 -16.80 -4.09
CA ALA A 144 19.20 -17.03 -2.69
C ALA A 144 17.96 -17.18 -1.79
N SER A 145 16.92 -16.36 -1.99
CA SER A 145 15.64 -16.49 -1.28
C SER A 145 15.02 -17.88 -1.47
N SER A 146 14.98 -18.35 -2.72
CA SER A 146 14.45 -19.68 -3.07
C SER A 146 15.30 -20.81 -2.49
N GLN A 147 16.63 -20.71 -2.56
CA GLN A 147 17.57 -21.71 -2.04
C GLN A 147 17.52 -21.82 -0.50
N LEU A 148 17.37 -20.70 0.18
CA LEU A 148 17.32 -20.65 1.65
C LEU A 148 15.92 -20.96 2.20
N GLY A 149 14.90 -21.05 1.34
CA GLY A 149 13.51 -21.22 1.74
C GLY A 149 12.99 -20.06 2.58
N ILE A 150 13.46 -18.85 2.28
CA ILE A 150 13.07 -17.61 2.98
C ILE A 150 12.13 -16.84 2.06
N GLU A 151 10.85 -16.73 2.43
CA GLU A 151 9.90 -15.88 1.73
C GLU A 151 10.17 -14.40 2.09
N ILE A 152 10.87 -13.71 1.18
CA ILE A 152 11.14 -12.27 1.27
C ILE A 152 10.47 -11.51 0.12
N THR A 153 10.03 -10.29 0.41
CA THR A 153 9.52 -9.38 -0.62
C THR A 153 10.65 -8.50 -1.14
N ILE A 154 11.02 -8.68 -2.41
CA ILE A 154 12.05 -7.85 -3.06
C ILE A 154 11.35 -6.68 -3.77
N LYS A 155 11.52 -5.45 -3.25
CA LYS A 155 10.95 -4.24 -3.84
C LYS A 155 12.02 -3.46 -4.63
N PRO A 156 11.88 -3.34 -5.96
CA PRO A 156 12.74 -2.44 -6.72
C PRO A 156 12.38 -0.99 -6.39
N VAL A 157 13.37 -0.19 -5.98
CA VAL A 157 13.20 1.23 -5.66
C VAL A 157 13.99 2.11 -6.64
N GLY A 158 13.63 3.39 -6.73
CA GLY A 158 14.25 4.34 -7.66
C GLY A 158 15.65 4.81 -7.24
N CYS A 159 15.92 6.11 -7.44
CA CYS A 159 17.19 6.71 -7.02
C CYS A 159 17.36 6.65 -5.50
N VAL A 160 18.49 6.11 -5.04
CA VAL A 160 18.81 5.98 -3.61
C VAL A 160 19.62 7.16 -3.05
N GLY A 161 20.01 8.12 -3.88
CA GLY A 161 20.70 9.35 -3.47
C GLY A 161 22.17 9.17 -3.05
N VAL A 162 22.75 7.97 -3.21
CA VAL A 162 24.13 7.64 -2.82
C VAL A 162 24.91 6.95 -3.95
N CYS A 163 25.00 7.60 -5.11
CA CYS A 163 25.56 7.01 -6.34
C CYS A 163 26.99 6.46 -6.20
N ASN A 164 27.81 7.00 -5.29
CA ASN A 164 29.17 6.52 -5.02
C ASN A 164 29.24 5.28 -4.10
N LYS A 165 28.09 4.80 -3.62
CA LYS A 165 27.96 3.67 -2.69
C LYS A 165 27.00 2.60 -3.22
N VAL A 166 26.70 2.62 -4.51
CA VAL A 166 25.86 1.63 -5.18
C VAL A 166 26.71 0.44 -5.66
N PRO A 167 26.17 -0.79 -5.74
CA PRO A 167 24.80 -1.18 -5.45
C PRO A 167 24.40 -1.12 -3.97
N LEU A 168 23.17 -0.68 -3.69
CA LEU A 168 22.66 -0.45 -2.34
C LEU A 168 21.44 -1.32 -2.06
N ILE A 169 21.44 -1.99 -0.90
CA ILE A 169 20.31 -2.77 -0.41
C ILE A 169 19.87 -2.25 0.94
N ASP A 170 18.57 -2.04 1.10
CA ASP A 170 17.94 -1.73 2.38
C ASP A 170 17.13 -2.95 2.84
N VAL A 171 17.54 -3.57 3.94
CA VAL A 171 16.80 -4.67 4.58
C VAL A 171 15.84 -4.07 5.60
N VAL A 172 14.55 -4.26 5.38
CA VAL A 172 13.47 -3.83 6.26
C VAL A 172 13.07 -5.02 7.14
N ARG A 173 13.30 -4.86 8.44
CA ARG A 173 12.93 -5.86 9.45
C ARG A 173 11.45 -5.79 9.80
N SER A 174 10.94 -6.82 10.48
CA SER A 174 9.56 -6.89 10.94
C SER A 174 9.16 -5.80 11.94
N ASP A 175 10.12 -5.18 12.62
CA ASP A 175 9.92 -4.04 13.52
C ASP A 175 9.88 -2.68 12.80
N GLY A 176 10.01 -2.67 11.46
CA GLY A 176 10.05 -1.46 10.64
C GLY A 176 11.42 -0.77 10.58
N SER A 177 12.44 -1.26 11.31
CA SER A 177 13.80 -0.73 11.21
C SER A 177 14.44 -1.09 9.86
N ILE A 178 15.24 -0.16 9.33
CA ILE A 178 15.91 -0.31 8.04
C ILE A 178 17.42 -0.40 8.27
N VAL A 179 18.03 -1.49 7.79
CA VAL A 179 19.49 -1.66 7.78
C VAL A 179 20.00 -1.55 6.35
N ARG A 180 20.92 -0.61 6.13
CA ARG A 180 21.44 -0.25 4.81
C ARG A 180 22.80 -0.86 4.55
N TYR A 181 22.93 -1.56 3.43
CA TYR A 181 24.17 -2.16 2.94
C TYR A 181 24.62 -1.46 1.66
N PRO A 182 25.68 -0.62 1.73
CA PRO A 182 26.30 0.00 0.56
C PRO A 182 27.33 -0.92 -0.11
N ASN A 183 27.61 -0.68 -1.39
CA ASN A 183 28.63 -1.38 -2.19
C ASN A 183 28.47 -2.91 -2.19
N VAL A 184 27.23 -3.40 -2.19
CA VAL A 184 26.94 -4.83 -2.08
C VAL A 184 27.37 -5.54 -3.35
N LYS A 185 28.03 -6.68 -3.19
CA LYS A 185 28.33 -7.62 -4.27
C LYS A 185 27.34 -8.78 -4.25
N ALA A 186 27.07 -9.39 -5.41
CA ALA A 186 26.15 -10.53 -5.52
C ALA A 186 26.54 -11.68 -4.56
N ILE A 187 27.83 -11.92 -4.34
CA ILE A 187 28.28 -13.01 -3.45
C ILE A 187 27.92 -12.81 -1.97
N GLU A 188 27.75 -11.57 -1.53
CA GLU A 188 27.45 -11.21 -0.13
C GLU A 188 25.95 -11.37 0.19
N ILE A 189 25.10 -11.53 -0.83
CA ILE A 189 23.64 -11.59 -0.68
C ILE A 189 23.20 -12.74 0.22
N LYS A 190 23.79 -13.92 0.06
CA LYS A 190 23.43 -15.09 0.87
C LYS A 190 23.73 -14.85 2.35
N GLU A 191 24.84 -14.20 2.65
CA GLU A 191 25.24 -13.86 4.03
C GLU A 191 24.32 -12.79 4.62
N ILE A 192 24.02 -11.73 3.86
CA ILE A 192 23.11 -10.66 4.28
C ILE A 192 21.72 -11.24 4.59
N LEU A 193 21.19 -12.12 3.73
CA LEU A 193 19.90 -12.75 3.97
C LEU A 193 19.91 -13.65 5.20
N HIS A 194 20.97 -14.44 5.40
CA HIS A 194 21.09 -15.32 6.58
C HIS A 194 21.23 -14.52 7.89
N HIS A 195 21.85 -13.33 7.85
CA HIS A 195 22.03 -12.48 9.03
C HIS A 195 20.72 -11.85 9.51
N HIS A 196 19.83 -11.47 8.59
CA HIS A 196 18.57 -10.79 8.94
C HIS A 196 17.35 -11.69 9.00
N PHE A 197 17.34 -12.77 8.22
CA PHE A 197 16.18 -13.64 8.09
C PHE A 197 16.53 -15.04 8.56
N LYS A 198 15.80 -15.53 9.57
CA LYS A 198 15.96 -16.91 10.04
C LYS A 198 15.38 -17.84 8.97
N PRO A 199 16.15 -18.80 8.43
CA PRO A 199 15.60 -19.80 7.52
C PRO A 199 14.54 -20.62 8.26
N ALA A 200 13.41 -20.89 7.59
CA ALA A 200 12.31 -21.69 8.12
C ALA A 200 12.72 -23.14 8.54
N GLY A 201 13.98 -23.52 8.30
CA GLY A 201 14.53 -24.86 8.49
C GLY A 201 15.40 -25.11 9.72
N TYR A 202 15.71 -24.15 10.61
CA TYR A 202 16.61 -24.44 11.75
C TYR A 202 16.05 -25.54 12.67
N LEU A 203 14.75 -25.51 12.96
CA LEU A 203 14.08 -26.60 13.71
C LEU A 203 13.98 -27.91 12.91
N LYS A 204 13.91 -27.85 11.57
CA LYS A 204 13.79 -29.06 10.71
C LYS A 204 15.12 -29.78 10.55
N ARG A 205 16.24 -29.06 10.58
CA ARG A 205 17.60 -29.60 10.42
C ARG A 205 18.12 -30.22 11.71
N ILE A 206 17.86 -29.60 12.87
CA ILE A 206 18.19 -30.19 14.18
C ILE A 206 17.38 -31.46 14.42
N LYS A 207 16.08 -31.47 14.06
CA LYS A 207 15.24 -32.66 14.24
C LYS A 207 15.73 -33.85 13.40
N ASN A 208 16.25 -33.63 12.19
CA ASN A 208 16.81 -34.71 11.36
C ASN A 208 18.19 -35.20 11.81
N THR A 209 19.03 -34.33 12.40
CA THR A 209 20.33 -34.77 12.95
C THR A 209 20.16 -35.50 14.29
N VAL A 210 19.19 -35.09 15.12
CA VAL A 210 18.90 -35.76 16.40
C VAL A 210 18.15 -37.08 16.20
N LEU A 211 17.20 -37.18 15.26
CA LEU A 211 16.58 -38.48 14.93
C LEU A 211 17.56 -39.44 14.22
N GLY A 212 18.48 -38.93 13.39
CA GLY A 212 19.46 -39.79 12.70
C GLY A 212 20.50 -40.43 13.64
N HIS A 213 20.74 -39.86 14.82
CA HIS A 213 21.67 -40.42 15.81
C HIS A 213 21.00 -41.35 16.83
N ILE A 214 19.67 -41.33 16.94
CA ILE A 214 18.90 -42.23 17.82
C ILE A 214 18.66 -43.60 17.15
N ASP A 215 18.51 -43.66 15.82
CA ASP A 215 18.35 -44.93 15.10
C ASP A 215 19.65 -45.78 15.04
N THR A 216 20.83 -45.16 15.09
CA THR A 216 22.10 -45.91 15.05
C THR A 216 22.47 -46.57 16.39
N PHE A 217 21.83 -46.18 17.51
CA PHE A 217 22.10 -46.77 18.82
C PHE A 217 21.15 -47.91 19.21
N HIS A 218 20.10 -48.20 18.42
CA HIS A 218 19.10 -49.24 18.75
C HIS A 218 19.18 -50.49 17.86
N THR A 219 20.28 -50.72 17.13
CA THR A 219 20.44 -51.92 16.28
C THR A 219 21.67 -52.79 16.60
N ASP A 220 22.27 -52.66 17.79
CA ASP A 220 23.32 -53.57 18.26
C ASP A 220 23.16 -53.86 19.77
N ILE A 221 22.18 -54.71 20.11
CA ILE A 221 22.13 -55.66 21.24
C ILE A 221 21.33 -56.88 20.81
#